data_AF-A0A7K1AFH5-F1
#
_entry.id   AF-A0A7K1AFH5-F1
#
_cell.length_a   1.000
_cell.length_b   1.000
_cell.length_c   1.000
_cell.angle_alpha   90.00
_cell.angle_beta   90.00
_cell.angle_gamma   90.00
#
_symmetry.space_group_name_H-M   'P 1'
#
loop_
_entity.id
_entity.type
_entity.pdbx_description
1 polymer ?
#
loop_
_entity_poly.entity_id
_entity_poly.type
_entity_poly.pdbx_seq_one_letter_code
_entity_poly.pdbx_strand_id
1 'polypeptide(L)' 'MSEAWIIDGVRSPRGRGKATGSLHHIHPQELLAQVLNALQKRVGFDTADVDDVIIGNGN' A
#
# COMPACT_ATOMS: atom_id res chain seq x y z
N MET A 1 17.38 -2.88 22.18
CA MET A 1 16.50 -1.81 21.67
C MET A 1 15.22 -2.48 21.19
N SER A 2 14.06 -2.05 21.69
CA SER A 2 12.74 -2.64 21.35
C SER A 2 11.72 -1.55 21.00
N GLU A 3 12.20 -0.38 20.61
CA GLU A 3 11.33 0.72 20.20
C GLU A 3 10.97 0.53 18.74
N ALA A 4 9.67 0.64 18.43
CA ALA A 4 9.15 0.56 17.08
C ALA A 4 8.68 1.96 16.65
N TRP A 5 9.08 2.36 15.46
CA TRP A 5 8.76 3.67 14.90
C TRP A 5 7.90 3.50 13.65
N ILE A 6 6.85 4.32 13.54
CA ILE A 6 6.11 4.48 12.29
C ILE A 6 6.78 5.61 11.52
N ILE A 7 7.41 5.28 10.40
CA ILE A 7 8.16 6.27 9.60
C ILE A 7 7.21 7.11 8.76
N ASP A 8 6.26 6.48 8.06
CA ASP A 8 5.31 7.17 7.17
C ASP A 8 4.07 6.31 6.89
N GLY A 9 3.06 6.91 6.28
CA GLY A 9 1.81 6.28 5.89
C GLY A 9 1.25 6.82 4.56
N VAL A 10 0.84 5.88 3.71
CA VAL A 10 0.16 6.15 2.43
C VAL A 10 -1.06 5.25 2.28
N ARG A 11 -1.98 5.63 1.40
CA ARG A 11 -3.16 4.83 1.05
C ARG A 11 -3.63 5.15 -0.36
N SER A 12 -4.37 4.22 -0.95
CA SER A 12 -5.16 4.54 -2.13
C SER A 12 -6.30 5.51 -1.78
N PRO A 13 -6.86 6.23 -2.77
CA PRO A 13 -8.22 6.74 -2.66
C PRO A 13 -9.21 5.58 -2.38
N ARG A 14 -10.40 5.93 -1.89
CA ARG A 14 -11.49 4.94 -1.72
C ARG A 14 -12.43 5.02 -2.91
N GLY A 15 -12.56 3.91 -3.64
CA GLY A 15 -13.55 3.75 -4.71
C GLY A 15 -14.87 3.19 -4.17
N ARG A 16 -15.97 3.40 -4.91
CA ARG A 16 -17.24 2.74 -4.59
C ARG A 16 -17.15 1.25 -4.94
N GLY A 17 -17.63 0.37 -4.07
CA GLY A 17 -17.76 -1.08 -4.32
C GLY A 17 -18.93 -1.44 -5.25
N LYS A 18 -18.96 -0.87 -6.45
CA LYS A 18 -19.95 -1.15 -7.50
C LYS A 18 -19.24 -1.26 -8.85
N ALA A 19 -19.88 -1.86 -9.84
CA ALA A 19 -19.33 -1.95 -11.20
C ALA A 19 -18.95 -0.58 -11.81
N THR A 20 -19.63 0.49 -11.39
CA THR A 20 -19.37 1.88 -11.78
C THR A 20 -18.39 2.61 -10.87
N GLY A 21 -17.72 1.91 -9.95
CA GLY A 21 -16.74 2.47 -9.04
C GLY A 21 -15.43 2.82 -9.75
N SER A 22 -14.82 3.94 -9.37
CA SER A 22 -13.59 4.44 -10.00
C SER A 22 -12.40 3.48 -9.90
N LEU A 23 -12.39 2.57 -8.93
CA LEU A 23 -11.32 1.57 -8.75
C LEU A 23 -11.76 0.15 -9.13
N HIS A 24 -13.01 -0.04 -9.59
CA HIS A 24 -13.57 -1.39 -9.82
C HIS A 24 -12.81 -2.18 -10.90
N HIS A 25 -12.22 -1.48 -11.85
CA HIS A 25 -11.47 -2.08 -12.97
C HIS A 25 -10.01 -2.39 -12.62
N ILE A 26 -9.56 -2.05 -11.42
CA ILE A 26 -8.17 -2.26 -10.98
C ILE A 26 -8.13 -3.53 -10.13
N HIS A 27 -7.27 -4.47 -10.51
CA HIS A 27 -7.06 -5.68 -9.72
C HIS A 27 -6.52 -5.31 -8.32
N PRO A 28 -6.96 -5.95 -7.22
CA PRO A 28 -6.53 -5.58 -5.87
C PRO A 28 -5.01 -5.57 -5.66
N GLN A 29 -4.27 -6.48 -6.30
CA GLN A 29 -2.81 -6.52 -6.22
C GLN A 29 -2.16 -5.28 -6.88
N GLU A 30 -2.73 -4.80 -7.98
CA GLU A 30 -2.26 -3.57 -8.66
C GLU A 30 -2.57 -2.34 -7.81
N LEU A 31 -3.74 -2.32 -7.15
CA LEU A 31 -4.06 -1.26 -6.20
C LEU A 31 -3.07 -1.20 -5.03
N LEU A 32 -2.69 -2.36 -4.49
CA LEU A 32 -1.67 -2.45 -3.43
C LEU A 32 -0.27 -2.03 -3.93
N ALA A 33 0.13 -2.46 -5.13
CA ALA A 33 1.42 -2.11 -5.73
C ALA A 33 1.58 -0.59 -5.86
N GLN A 34 0.54 0.13 -6.27
CA GLN A 34 0.54 1.59 -6.34
C GLN A 34 0.81 2.24 -4.98
N VAL A 35 0.28 1.67 -3.90
CA VAL A 35 0.50 2.17 -2.54
C VAL A 35 1.95 1.94 -2.10
N LEU A 36 2.49 0.74 -2.30
CA LEU A 36 3.88 0.42 -1.94
C LEU A 36 4.89 1.28 -2.73
N ASN A 37 4.67 1.43 -4.04
CA ASN A 37 5.50 2.29 -4.90
C ASN A 37 5.44 3.76 -4.46
N ALA A 38 4.26 4.25 -4.05
CA ALA A 38 4.12 5.61 -3.54
C ALA A 38 4.83 5.82 -2.20
N LEU A 39 4.83 4.82 -1.32
CA LEU A 39 5.57 4.85 -0.05
C LEU A 39 7.08 4.94 -0.30
N GLN A 40 7.62 4.04 -1.14
CA GLN A 40 9.04 4.02 -1.49
C GLN A 40 9.46 5.33 -2.12
N LYS A 41 8.68 5.85 -3.08
CA LYS A 41 8.96 7.14 -3.73
C LYS A 41 8.95 8.33 -2.77
N ARG A 42 8.10 8.29 -1.73
CA ARG A 42 7.97 9.38 -0.76
C ARG A 42 9.10 9.36 0.27
N VAL A 43 9.45 8.19 0.79
CA VAL A 43 10.43 8.03 1.88
C VAL A 43 11.86 7.90 1.34
N GLY A 44 12.04 7.23 0.19
CA GLY A 44 13.34 7.07 -0.47
C GLY A 44 14.23 5.97 0.10
N PHE A 45 13.66 4.92 0.71
CA PHE A 45 14.41 3.75 1.18
C PHE A 45 14.78 2.79 0.03
N ASP A 46 15.85 2.01 0.23
CA ASP A 46 16.16 0.87 -0.64
C ASP A 46 15.20 -0.28 -0.33
N THR A 47 14.50 -0.78 -1.34
CA THR A 47 13.57 -1.90 -1.16
C THR A 47 14.27 -3.18 -0.72
N ALA A 48 15.58 -3.32 -0.95
CA ALA A 48 16.39 -4.43 -0.45
C ALA A 48 16.53 -4.44 1.08
N ASP A 49 16.31 -3.30 1.75
CA ASP A 49 16.37 -3.19 3.22
C ASP A 49 15.06 -3.63 3.90
N VAL A 50 14.02 -3.98 3.14
CA VAL A 50 12.74 -4.42 3.69
C VAL A 50 12.78 -5.92 3.96
N ASP A 51 12.78 -6.29 5.24
CA ASP A 51 12.82 -7.70 5.66
C ASP A 51 11.48 -8.42 5.45
N ASP A 52 10.35 -7.76 5.72
CA ASP A 52 9.02 -8.38 5.68
C ASP A 52 7.91 -7.39 5.29
N VAL A 53 6.84 -7.91 4.67
CA VAL A 53 5.66 -7.14 4.24
C VAL A 53 4.39 -7.89 4.68
N ILE A 54 3.69 -7.32 5.67
CA ILE A 54 2.46 -7.89 6.22
C ILE A 54 1.25 -7.08 5.75
N ILE A 55 0.32 -7.74 5.03
CA ILE A 55 -0.87 -7.09 4.45
C ILE A 55 -2.15 -7.78 4.90
N GLY A 56 -3.07 -7.02 5.46
CA GLY A 56 -4.42 -7.48 5.76
C GLY A 56 -5.29 -7.50 4.50
N ASN A 57 -5.99 -8.60 4.26
CA ASN A 57 -7.02 -8.71 3.25
C ASN A 57 -8.32 -9.24 3.89
N GLY A 58 -9.44 -8.58 3.64
CA GLY A 58 -10.75 -8.99 4.15
C GLY A 58 -11.46 -9.98 3.22
N ASN A 59 -12.38 -10.76 3.78
CA ASN A 59 -13.37 -11.53 3.03
C ASN A 59 -14.68 -10.76 2.91
#